data_AF-A0A9D8LAJ0-F1
#
_entry.id   AF-A0A9D8LAJ0-F1
#
_cell.length_a   1.000
_cell.length_b   1.000
_cell.length_c   1.000
_cell.angle_alpha   90.00
_cell.angle_beta   90.00
_cell.angle_gamma   90.00
#
_symmetry.space_group_name_H-M   'P 1'
#
loop_
_entity.id
_entity.type
_entity.pdbx_description
1 polymer ?
#
loop_
_entity_poly.entity_id
_entity_poly.type
_entity_poly.pdbx_seq_one_letter_code
_entity_poly.pdbx_strand_id
1 'polypeptide(L)'
;LLDGRKRFRGLIKAVDADTVTITLPDAPRDTDPDHKLPLALLADAKLVMTDALMNMAQVDQEEFPIDDDEDIETVELPSDEESADSEQETN
;
A
#
# COMPACT_ATOMS: atom_id res chain seq x y z
N LEU A 1 7.17 6.21 -18.11
CA LEU A 1 8.37 6.08 -17.27
C LEU A 1 8.49 7.39 -16.49
N LEU A 2 8.21 7.42 -15.19
CA LEU A 2 8.61 8.58 -14.38
C LEU A 2 10.01 8.25 -13.86
N ASP A 3 10.97 9.13 -14.12
CA ASP A 3 12.26 9.07 -13.44
C ASP A 3 13.06 7.78 -13.69
N GLY A 4 13.00 7.24 -14.92
CA GLY A 4 13.79 6.06 -15.32
C GLY A 4 13.27 4.70 -14.83
N ARG A 5 12.25 4.66 -13.97
CA ARG A 5 11.81 3.45 -13.26
C ARG A 5 10.49 2.88 -13.79
N LYS A 6 10.41 1.56 -13.92
CA LYS A 6 9.16 0.85 -14.23
C LYS A 6 8.25 0.90 -13.00
N ARG A 7 7.00 1.30 -13.22
CA ARG A 7 5.95 1.27 -12.20
C ARG A 7 5.02 0.12 -12.51
N PHE A 8 4.70 -0.65 -11.48
CA PHE A 8 3.72 -1.71 -11.58
C PHE A 8 2.55 -1.38 -10.65
N ARG A 9 1.33 -1.63 -11.13
CA ARG A 9 0.10 -1.50 -10.37
C ARG A 9 -0.70 -2.78 -10.57
N GLY A 10 -1.04 -3.46 -9.49
CA GLY A 10 -1.74 -4.74 -9.55
C GLY A 10 -2.00 -5.34 -8.19
N LEU A 11 -2.61 -6.51 -8.20
CA LEU A 11 -2.89 -7.30 -7.00
C LEU A 11 -1.70 -8.20 -6.69
N ILE A 12 -1.34 -8.33 -5.41
CA ILE A 12 -0.32 -9.28 -4.99
C ILE A 12 -0.94 -10.68 -5.01
N LYS A 13 -0.40 -11.57 -5.84
CA LYS A 13 -0.89 -12.94 -6.02
C LYS A 13 -0.16 -13.94 -5.13
N ALA A 14 1.16 -13.78 -5.00
CA ALA A 14 2.00 -14.66 -4.21
C ALA A 14 3.26 -13.93 -3.75
N VAL A 15 3.81 -14.37 -2.62
CA VAL A 15 5.08 -13.89 -2.06
C VAL A 15 5.96 -15.10 -1.79
N ASP A 16 7.18 -15.08 -2.33
CA ASP A 16 8.25 -16.03 -2.00
C ASP A 16 9.29 -15.32 -1.11
N ALA A 17 10.35 -16.03 -0.70
CA ALA A 17 11.41 -15.47 0.15
C ALA A 17 12.01 -14.15 -0.36
N ASP A 18 12.29 -14.06 -1.67
CA ASP A 18 13.03 -12.91 -2.25
C ASP A 18 12.23 -12.17 -3.33
N THR A 19 11.02 -12.61 -3.63
CA THR A 19 10.26 -12.12 -4.78
C THR A 19 8.77 -12.03 -4.50
N VAL A 20 8.12 -11.03 -5.08
CA VAL A 20 6.67 -10.89 -5.08
C VAL A 20 6.12 -11.07 -6.49
N THR A 21 5.00 -11.77 -6.62
CA THR A 21 4.26 -11.91 -7.88
C THR A 21 3.04 -11.01 -7.85
N ILE A 22 2.94 -10.13 -8.86
CA ILE A 22 1.82 -9.20 -9.01
C ILE A 22 1.04 -9.51 -10.29
N THR A 23 -0.28 -9.42 -10.24
CA THR A 23 -1.16 -9.59 -11.39
C THR A 23 -1.62 -8.22 -11.89
N LEU A 24 -1.31 -7.89 -13.15
CA LEU A 24 -1.69 -6.63 -13.78
C LEU A 24 -3.17 -6.68 -14.22
N PRO A 25 -4.02 -5.75 -13.78
CA PRO A 25 -5.44 -5.73 -14.16
C PRO A 25 -5.64 -5.35 -15.65
N ASP A 26 -4.69 -4.61 -16.22
CA ASP A 26 -4.76 -4.05 -17.57
C ASP A 26 -3.91 -4.84 -18.58
N ALA A 27 -3.58 -6.11 -18.27
CA ALA A 27 -2.78 -6.94 -19.15
C ALA A 27 -3.53 -7.30 -20.45
N PRO A 28 -2.89 -7.19 -21.63
CA PRO A 28 -3.46 -7.69 -22.88
C PRO A 28 -3.85 -9.17 -22.79
N ARG A 29 -4.93 -9.56 -23.48
CA ARG A 29 -5.51 -10.93 -23.43
C ARG A 29 -4.55 -12.05 -23.85
N ASP A 30 -3.44 -11.71 -24.51
CA ASP A 30 -2.48 -12.65 -25.10
C ASP A 30 -1.12 -12.62 -24.39
N THR A 31 -1.04 -12.00 -23.22
CA THR A 31 0.18 -11.91 -22.40
C THR A 31 -0.08 -12.44 -21.00
N ASP A 32 0.96 -13.00 -20.38
CA ASP A 32 0.91 -13.38 -18.98
C ASP A 32 0.71 -12.10 -18.11
N PRO A 33 -0.40 -12.00 -17.36
CA PRO A 33 -0.64 -10.86 -16.48
C PRO A 33 0.25 -10.89 -15.23
N ASP A 34 0.89 -12.03 -14.93
CA ASP A 34 1.66 -12.21 -13.71
C ASP A 34 3.13 -11.80 -13.92
N HIS A 35 3.59 -10.88 -13.07
CA HIS A 35 4.98 -10.42 -13.08
C HIS A 35 5.65 -10.71 -11.75
N LYS A 36 6.78 -11.42 -11.81
CA LYS A 36 7.64 -11.73 -10.68
C LYS A 36 8.70 -10.63 -10.50
N LEU A 37 8.68 -9.96 -9.34
CA LEU A 37 9.55 -8.84 -9.01
C LEU A 37 10.45 -9.20 -7.82
N PRO A 38 11.78 -9.08 -7.94
CA PRO A 38 12.68 -9.22 -6.79
C PRO A 38 12.49 -8.08 -5.79
N LEU A 39 12.31 -8.44 -4.51
CA LEU A 39 12.12 -7.47 -3.43
C LEU A 39 13.33 -6.53 -3.29
N ALA A 40 14.55 -7.06 -3.48
CA ALA A 40 15.80 -6.29 -3.43
C ALA A 40 15.90 -5.18 -4.50
N LEU A 41 15.06 -5.22 -5.54
CA LEU A 41 15.04 -4.23 -6.61
C LEU A 41 13.87 -3.23 -6.50
N LEU A 42 13.04 -3.36 -5.47
CA LEU A 42 11.95 -2.42 -5.22
C LEU A 42 12.51 -1.15 -4.57
N ALA A 43 12.38 -0.02 -5.27
CA ALA A 43 12.82 1.27 -4.76
C ALA A 43 11.76 1.97 -3.88
N ASP A 44 10.49 1.78 -4.21
CA ASP A 44 9.34 2.35 -3.50
C ASP A 44 8.13 1.44 -3.75
N ALA A 45 7.31 1.26 -2.72
CA ALA A 45 6.09 0.46 -2.77
C ALA A 45 5.00 1.17 -1.97
N LYS A 46 3.86 1.41 -2.62
CA LYS A 46 2.71 2.08 -2.00
C LYS A 46 1.50 1.17 -2.07
N LEU A 47 0.84 1.02 -0.94
CA LEU A 47 -0.46 0.35 -0.87
C LEU A 47 -1.54 1.32 -1.35
N VAL A 48 -2.42 0.85 -2.22
CA VAL A 48 -3.60 1.61 -2.65
C VAL A 48 -4.76 1.23 -1.75
N MET A 49 -5.30 2.22 -1.04
CA MET A 49 -6.44 2.06 -0.16
C MET A 49 -7.70 1.80 -0.99
N THR A 50 -8.06 0.53 -1.16
CA THR A 50 -9.25 0.12 -1.92
C THR A 50 -10.38 -0.28 -0.96
N ASP A 51 -11.63 -0.22 -1.42
CA ASP A 51 -12.78 -0.64 -0.62
C ASP A 51 -12.65 -2.10 -0.16
N ALA A 52 -12.16 -2.98 -1.04
CA ALA A 52 -11.92 -4.38 -0.71
C ALA A 52 -10.86 -4.53 0.40
N LEU A 53 -9.79 -3.73 0.35
CA LEU A 53 -8.76 -3.72 1.38
C LEU A 53 -9.30 -3.21 2.72
N MET A 54 -10.11 -2.16 2.69
CA MET A 54 -10.73 -1.60 3.88
C MET A 54 -11.65 -2.59 4.58
N ASN A 55 -12.51 -3.27 3.82
CA ASN A 55 -13.40 -4.27 4.38
C ASN A 55 -12.61 -5.45 4.98
N MET A 56 -11.53 -5.90 4.34
CA MET A 56 -10.68 -6.96 4.90
C MET A 56 -10.00 -6.51 6.19
N ALA A 57 -9.44 -5.30 6.21
CA ALA A 57 -8.77 -4.76 7.40
C ALA A 57 -9.74 -4.61 8.58
N GLN A 58 -10.99 -4.21 8.33
CA GLN A 58 -12.00 -4.11 9.37
C GLN A 58 -12.29 -5.48 10.01
N VAL A 59 -12.49 -6.52 9.20
CA VAL A 59 -12.74 -7.88 9.70
C VAL A 59 -11.54 -8.41 10.49
N ASP A 60 -10.32 -8.17 10.01
CA ASP A 60 -9.09 -8.61 10.67
C ASP A 60 -8.89 -7.93 12.03
N GLN A 61 -9.20 -6.63 12.13
CA GLN A 61 -9.15 -5.89 13.40
C GLN A 61 -10.23 -6.33 14.39
N GLU A 62 -11.41 -6.72 13.92
CA GLU A 62 -12.46 -7.29 14.78
C GLU A 62 -12.04 -8.66 15.35
N GLU A 63 -11.29 -9.45 14.59
CA GLU A 63 -10.76 -10.75 15.02
C GLU A 63 -9.52 -10.62 15.94
N PHE A 64 -8.69 -9.61 15.68
CA PHE A 64 -7.46 -9.30 16.42
C PHE A 64 -7.44 -7.85 16.88
N PRO A 65 -8.21 -7.49 17.94
CA PRO A 65 -8.27 -6.13 18.45
C PRO A 65 -6.91 -5.68 18.97
N ILE A 66 -6.44 -4.52 18.49
CA ILE A 66 -5.12 -3.96 18.83
C ILE A 66 -5.05 -3.52 20.30
N ASP A 67 -6.19 -3.14 20.90
CA ASP A 67 -6.28 -2.57 22.24
C ASP A 67 -6.36 -3.61 23.38
N ASP A 68 -6.48 -4.90 23.06
CA ASP A 68 -6.61 -5.97 24.08
C ASP A 68 -5.26 -6.61 24.48
N ASP A 69 -4.15 -6.21 23.83
CA ASP A 69 -2.81 -6.71 24.15
C ASP A 69 -2.13 -5.80 25.19
N GLU A 70 -1.90 -6.33 26.40
CA GLU A 70 -1.30 -5.58 27.53
C GLU A 70 0.10 -5.04 27.22
N ASP A 71 0.79 -5.58 26.20
CA ASP A 71 2.13 -5.16 25.77
C ASP A 71 2.11 -4.06 24.68
N ILE A 72 0.95 -3.68 24.15
CA ILE A 72 0.79 -2.67 23.10
C ILE A 72 0.28 -1.35 23.69
N GLU A 73 1.09 -0.29 23.65
CA GLU A 73 0.74 1.05 24.14
C GLU A 73 0.29 1.97 22.99
N THR A 74 -0.92 2.53 23.09
CA THR A 74 -1.46 3.51 22.15
C THR A 74 -0.82 4.88 22.37
N VAL A 75 -0.05 5.36 21.40
CA VAL A 75 0.55 6.71 21.42
C VAL A 75 -0.44 7.71 20.84
N GLU A 76 -1.01 8.58 21.68
CA GLU A 76 -1.80 9.71 21.22
C GLU A 76 -0.89 10.74 20.54
N LEU A 77 -1.02 10.86 19.22
CA LEU A 77 -0.41 11.97 18.49
C LEU A 77 -1.17 13.25 18.82
N PRO A 78 -0.48 14.39 19.02
CA PRO A 78 -1.16 15.67 19.12
C PRO A 78 -1.94 15.88 17.83
N SER A 79 -3.26 15.96 17.93
CA SER A 79 -4.11 16.40 16.83
C SER A 79 -3.79 17.87 16.56
N ASP A 80 -2.89 18.13 15.62
CA ASP A 80 -2.65 19.47 15.09
C ASP A 80 -3.93 19.91 14.33
N GLU A 81 -4.90 20.44 15.07
CA GLU A 81 -5.94 21.31 14.51
C GLU A 81 -5.33 22.65 14.08
N GLU A 82 -4.36 22.66 13.15
CA GLU A 82 -4.04 23.82 12.29
C GLU A 82 -3.34 23.32 11.02
N SER A 83 -4.10 22.68 10.13
CA SER A 83 -3.77 22.78 8.70
C SER A 83 -4.11 24.21 8.24
N ALA A 84 -3.21 25.14 8.52
CA ALA A 84 -3.21 26.46 7.89
C ALA A 84 -2.85 26.28 6.41
N ASP A 85 -3.87 26.03 5.59
CA ASP A 85 -3.80 26.24 4.14
C ASP A 85 -3.52 27.73 3.90
N SER A 86 -2.29 28.04 3.50
CA SER A 86 -1.84 29.38 3.15
C SER A 86 -0.70 29.29 2.14
N GLU A 87 -0.95 28.61 1.02
CA GLU A 87 -0.17 28.85 -0.19
C GLU A 87 -0.66 30.16 -0.82
N GLN A 88 -0.07 31.28 -0.39
CA GLN A 88 -0.23 32.56 -1.07
C GLN A 88 0.35 32.44 -2.49
N GLU A 89 -0.52 32.51 -3.49
CA GLU A 89 -0.15 32.80 -4.88
C GLU A 89 0.65 34.10 -4.92
N THR A 90 1.93 34.00 -5.26
CA THR A 90 2.74 35.15 -5.66
C THR A 90 2.69 35.27 -7.19
N ASN A 91 1.91 36.21 -7.72
CA ASN A 91 2.32 37.14 -8.78
C ASN A 91 1.30 38.27 -8.96
#